data_AF-A0A087S502-F1
#
_entry.id   AF-A0A087S502-F1
#
_cell.length_a   1.000
_cell.length_b   1.000
_cell.length_c   1.000
_cell.angle_alpha   90.00
_cell.angle_beta   90.00
_cell.angle_gamma   90.00
#
_symmetry.space_group_name_H-M   'P 1'
#
loop_
_entity.id
_entity.type
_entity.pdbx_description
1 polymer ?
#
loop_
_entity_poly.entity_id
_entity_poly.type
_entity_poly.pdbx_seq_one_letter_code
_entity_poly.pdbx_strand_id
1 'polypeptide(L)'
;MKNNTTTIAIMAVVAIGAGLARFTFATGDSSSPQSATSLAVKPLMSGHLLVEVTDEFGNVKDVREADNIVTVKGENCAVRLLFTEGAQHDQNVGVGDCIGGLTNGFTFIGVGTGTTQEIGTQLTLVTEATLERERADTITWSNSTAAVGDSGDIEIKTTFASVANGPFTITEAGLFNDTRANDATDAMFARKTFPGVTVNDGDSLTVTWTIQIGNTTSFN
;
A
#
# COMPACT_ATOMS: atom_id res chain seq x y z
N MET A 1 52.15 48.12 -57.56
CA MET A 1 53.49 47.54 -57.35
C MET A 1 54.07 48.11 -56.06
N LYS A 2 54.82 47.26 -55.34
CA LYS A 2 55.63 47.50 -54.13
C LYS A 2 54.93 47.39 -52.77
N ASN A 3 55.06 46.19 -52.20
CA ASN A 3 55.00 45.85 -50.78
C ASN A 3 55.97 46.71 -49.97
N ASN A 4 55.62 46.99 -48.70
CA ASN A 4 56.59 47.04 -47.61
C ASN A 4 55.97 46.38 -46.37
N THR A 5 56.55 45.24 -46.03
CA THR A 5 56.32 44.41 -44.85
C THR A 5 56.86 45.12 -43.61
N THR A 6 56.10 45.18 -42.52
CA THR A 6 56.66 45.48 -41.19
C THR A 6 55.93 44.66 -40.13
N THR A 7 56.53 43.51 -39.85
CA THR A 7 56.75 42.86 -38.55
C THR A 7 55.85 43.24 -37.36
N ILE A 8 54.97 42.30 -37.06
CA ILE A 8 54.39 41.84 -35.79
C ILE A 8 55.02 42.40 -34.49
N ALA A 9 54.18 42.95 -33.61
CA ALA A 9 54.35 42.87 -32.16
C ALA A 9 53.00 42.47 -31.52
N ILE A 10 52.94 41.22 -31.06
CA ILE A 10 51.84 40.61 -30.31
C ILE A 10 51.91 41.11 -28.87
N MET A 11 50.84 41.70 -28.36
CA MET A 11 50.60 41.82 -26.92
C MET A 11 49.21 41.24 -26.64
N ALA A 12 49.21 39.96 -26.28
CA ALA A 12 48.07 39.24 -25.77
C ALA A 12 47.79 39.69 -24.33
N VAL A 13 46.58 40.18 -24.07
CA VAL A 13 45.99 40.15 -22.73
C VAL A 13 44.84 39.16 -22.81
N VAL A 14 45.17 37.88 -22.62
CA VAL A 14 44.18 36.83 -22.35
C VAL A 14 44.14 36.69 -20.84
N ALA A 15 42.97 37.02 -20.27
CA ALA A 15 42.69 36.88 -18.87
C ALA A 15 42.87 35.41 -18.45
N ILE A 16 43.78 35.19 -17.51
CA ILE A 16 43.94 33.91 -16.81
C ILE A 16 42.82 33.84 -15.78
N GLY A 17 41.65 33.37 -16.23
CA GLY A 17 40.67 32.72 -15.38
C GLY A 17 40.97 31.22 -15.40
N ALA A 18 41.39 30.70 -14.26
CA ALA A 18 41.97 29.37 -14.13
C ALA A 18 41.07 28.22 -14.64
N GLY A 19 41.70 27.23 -15.29
CA GLY A 19 41.31 25.83 -15.13
C GLY A 19 40.57 25.16 -16.28
N LEU A 20 41.29 24.82 -17.35
CA LEU A 20 41.08 23.67 -18.25
C LEU A 20 39.80 23.63 -19.14
N ALA A 21 39.77 24.44 -20.20
CA ALA A 21 39.01 24.10 -21.41
C ALA A 21 39.87 23.19 -22.32
N ARG A 22 39.47 21.92 -22.46
CA ARG A 22 39.97 21.05 -23.54
C ARG A 22 39.27 21.42 -24.85
N PHE A 23 40.06 21.54 -25.90
CA PHE A 23 39.70 21.84 -27.29
C PHE A 23 38.49 21.03 -27.80
N THR A 24 37.53 21.71 -28.43
CA THR A 24 36.42 21.10 -29.17
C THR A 24 36.88 20.71 -30.57
N PHE A 25 37.00 19.40 -30.83
CA PHE A 25 36.96 18.84 -32.17
C PHE A 25 35.55 18.26 -32.37
N ALA A 26 34.88 18.65 -33.45
CA ALA A 26 33.58 18.12 -33.80
C ALA A 26 33.72 16.68 -34.29
N THR A 27 33.27 15.71 -33.49
CA THR A 27 32.95 14.35 -33.93
C THR A 27 31.83 13.78 -33.06
N GLY A 28 30.66 13.57 -33.66
CA GLY A 28 29.60 12.73 -33.12
C GLY A 28 28.80 13.35 -31.97
N ASP A 29 27.78 14.14 -32.29
CA ASP A 29 26.65 14.29 -31.38
C ASP A 29 25.93 12.95 -31.30
N SER A 30 26.33 12.15 -30.33
CA SER A 30 25.51 11.09 -29.76
C SER A 30 25.68 11.19 -28.26
N SER A 31 25.22 12.32 -27.73
CA SER A 31 24.69 12.35 -26.37
C SER A 31 23.45 11.43 -26.35
N SER A 32 23.70 10.12 -26.37
CA SER A 32 22.78 9.14 -25.83
C SER A 32 22.31 9.72 -24.50
N PRO A 33 21.02 10.03 -24.30
CA PRO A 33 20.55 10.22 -22.94
C PRO A 33 20.96 8.94 -22.24
N GLN A 34 21.84 9.05 -21.26
CA GLN A 34 22.14 7.95 -20.36
C GLN A 34 20.78 7.65 -19.71
N SER A 35 20.04 6.72 -20.31
CA SER A 35 18.83 6.16 -19.73
C SER A 35 19.31 5.53 -18.44
N ALA A 36 19.22 6.29 -17.35
CA ALA A 36 19.22 5.69 -16.03
C ALA A 36 18.12 4.64 -16.12
N THR A 37 18.50 3.37 -16.06
CA THR A 37 17.53 2.32 -15.85
C THR A 37 16.81 2.74 -14.58
N SER A 38 15.54 3.10 -14.72
CA SER A 38 14.73 3.42 -13.56
C SER A 38 14.73 2.17 -12.70
N LEU A 39 15.52 2.17 -11.63
CA LEU A 39 15.34 1.25 -10.50
C LEU A 39 14.08 1.69 -9.74
N ALA A 40 12.96 1.81 -10.45
CA ALA A 40 11.65 1.94 -9.84
C ALA A 40 11.18 0.53 -9.47
N VAL A 41 11.67 0.04 -8.34
CA VAL A 41 11.07 -1.10 -7.68
C VAL A 41 9.77 -0.58 -7.07
N LYS A 42 8.63 -0.94 -7.65
CA LYS A 42 7.35 -0.72 -6.98
C LYS A 42 7.31 -1.66 -5.78
N PRO A 43 7.13 -1.16 -4.54
CA PRO A 43 6.94 -2.05 -3.41
C PRO A 43 5.66 -2.85 -3.64
N LEU A 44 5.79 -4.17 -3.72
CA LEU A 44 4.66 -5.07 -3.78
C LEU A 44 4.11 -5.22 -2.36
N MET A 45 2.83 -4.88 -2.20
CA MET A 45 2.06 -5.18 -1.00
C MET A 45 1.17 -6.38 -1.32
N SER A 46 1.27 -7.43 -0.53
CA SER A 46 0.36 -8.57 -0.57
C SER A 46 -0.33 -8.68 0.77
N GLY A 47 -1.54 -9.24 0.78
CA GLY A 47 -2.20 -9.57 2.02
C GLY A 47 -2.69 -11.01 2.04
N HIS A 48 -2.76 -11.54 3.25
CA HIS A 48 -3.30 -12.85 3.55
C HIS A 48 -4.39 -12.69 4.63
N LEU A 49 -5.54 -13.31 4.39
CA LEU A 49 -6.67 -13.34 5.31
C LEU A 49 -6.77 -14.74 5.93
N LEU A 50 -6.87 -14.79 7.25
CA LEU A 50 -7.29 -15.95 8.03
C LEU A 50 -8.59 -15.61 8.77
N VAL A 51 -9.62 -16.42 8.57
CA VAL A 51 -10.91 -16.37 9.29
C VAL A 51 -11.06 -17.65 10.08
N GLU A 52 -11.27 -17.55 11.39
CA GLU A 52 -11.43 -18.68 12.29
C GLU A 52 -12.71 -18.51 13.11
N VAL A 53 -13.51 -19.56 13.20
CA VAL A 53 -14.68 -19.62 14.10
C VAL A 53 -14.39 -20.63 15.19
N THR A 54 -14.55 -20.20 16.44
CA THR A 54 -14.42 -21.05 17.63
C THR A 54 -15.75 -21.21 18.33
N ASP A 55 -15.97 -22.37 18.94
CA ASP A 55 -17.15 -22.63 19.77
C ASP A 55 -17.04 -21.96 21.16
N GLU A 56 -18.10 -22.07 21.96
CA GLU A 56 -18.15 -21.54 23.34
C GLU A 56 -17.08 -22.12 24.29
N PHE A 57 -16.47 -23.26 23.91
CA PHE A 57 -15.40 -23.92 24.66
C PHE A 57 -14.00 -23.59 24.11
N GLY A 58 -13.92 -22.76 23.06
CA GLY A 58 -12.68 -22.36 22.39
C GLY A 58 -12.14 -23.36 21.37
N ASN A 59 -12.91 -24.38 20.96
CA ASN A 59 -12.50 -25.29 19.90
C ASN A 59 -12.78 -24.68 18.53
N VAL A 60 -11.84 -24.86 17.60
CA VAL A 60 -12.01 -24.41 16.21
C VAL A 60 -13.08 -25.23 15.51
N LYS A 61 -14.09 -24.56 14.97
CA LYS A 61 -15.18 -25.11 14.18
C LYS A 61 -14.91 -25.00 12.69
N ASP A 62 -14.40 -23.86 12.26
CA ASP A 62 -14.23 -23.57 10.84
C ASP A 62 -13.08 -22.59 10.59
N VAL A 63 -12.39 -22.76 9.46
CA VAL A 63 -11.24 -21.93 9.06
C VAL A 63 -11.29 -21.61 7.57
N ARG A 64 -10.99 -20.37 7.20
CA ARG A 64 -10.74 -19.95 5.81
C ARG A 64 -9.43 -19.18 5.74
N GLU A 65 -8.63 -19.53 4.75
CA GLU A 65 -7.40 -18.82 4.42
C GLU A 65 -7.43 -18.46 2.95
N ALA A 66 -7.08 -17.22 2.63
CA ALA A 66 -6.92 -16.81 1.24
C ALA A 66 -6.10 -15.52 1.11
N ASP A 67 -5.41 -15.41 0.00
CA ASP A 67 -4.74 -14.16 -0.38
C ASP A 67 -5.78 -13.17 -0.93
N ASN A 68 -5.65 -11.93 -0.49
CA ASN A 68 -6.58 -10.85 -0.81
C ASN A 68 -6.04 -9.93 -1.90
N ILE A 69 -6.94 -9.11 -2.45
CA ILE A 69 -6.55 -7.96 -3.25
C ILE A 69 -6.30 -6.76 -2.34
N VAL A 70 -5.26 -5.98 -2.64
CA VAL A 70 -5.10 -4.62 -2.10
C VAL A 70 -5.81 -3.67 -3.06
N THR A 71 -6.67 -2.79 -2.53
CA THR A 71 -7.44 -1.89 -3.38
C THR A 71 -6.61 -0.68 -3.79
N VAL A 72 -6.94 -0.08 -4.94
CA VAL A 72 -6.31 1.15 -5.44
C VAL A 72 -6.52 2.31 -4.45
N LYS A 73 -7.70 2.38 -3.82
CA LYS A 73 -7.99 3.36 -2.76
C LYS A 73 -7.11 3.12 -1.53
N GLY A 74 -6.94 1.85 -1.14
CA GLY A 74 -6.06 1.39 -0.09
C GLY A 74 -4.61 1.83 -0.29
N GLU A 75 -4.05 1.57 -1.47
CA GLU A 75 -2.69 1.99 -1.84
C GLU A 75 -2.52 3.52 -1.75
N ASN A 76 -3.42 4.27 -2.40
CA ASN A 76 -3.36 5.73 -2.42
C ASN A 76 -3.49 6.34 -1.02
N CYS A 77 -4.42 5.84 -0.21
CA CYS A 77 -4.61 6.31 1.16
C CYS A 77 -3.49 5.89 2.10
N ALA A 78 -2.93 4.68 1.96
CA ALA A 78 -1.82 4.22 2.78
C ALA A 78 -0.56 5.03 2.53
N VAL A 79 -0.24 5.32 1.27
CA VAL A 79 0.90 6.17 0.90
C VAL A 79 0.71 7.59 1.43
N ARG A 80 -0.52 8.14 1.37
CA ARG A 80 -0.80 9.46 1.95
C ARG A 80 -0.58 9.48 3.45
N LEU A 81 -1.07 8.46 4.18
CA LEU A 81 -0.87 8.33 5.62
C LEU A 81 0.62 8.19 5.98
N LEU A 82 1.39 7.47 5.16
CA LEU A 82 2.80 7.20 5.43
C LEU A 82 3.71 8.41 5.20
N PHE A 83 3.45 9.21 4.16
CA PHE A 83 4.36 10.28 3.72
C PHE A 83 3.84 11.71 3.98
N THR A 84 2.69 11.86 4.65
CA THR A 84 2.11 13.17 4.97
C THR A 84 2.03 13.35 6.49
N GLU A 85 2.62 14.43 7.01
CA GLU A 85 2.66 14.68 8.45
C GLU A 85 1.50 15.57 8.95
N GLY A 86 1.04 15.31 10.18
CA GLY A 86 0.08 16.14 10.89
C GLY A 86 -1.22 16.36 10.12
N ALA A 87 -1.86 17.52 10.31
CA ALA A 87 -3.13 17.84 9.66
C ALA A 87 -3.09 17.79 8.12
N GLN A 88 -1.94 17.68 7.45
CA GLN A 88 -1.90 17.62 6.00
C GLN A 88 -2.50 16.34 5.41
N HIS A 89 -2.49 15.21 6.13
CA HIS A 89 -3.25 14.03 5.71
C HIS A 89 -4.77 14.25 5.84
N ASP A 90 -5.19 15.20 6.67
CA ASP A 90 -6.59 15.54 6.96
C ASP A 90 -7.21 16.54 5.97
N GLN A 91 -6.39 17.25 5.19
CA GLN A 91 -6.81 18.46 4.46
C GLN A 91 -7.18 18.19 2.98
N ASN A 92 -6.98 16.97 2.46
CA ASN A 92 -7.26 16.65 1.07
C ASN A 92 -8.75 16.30 0.84
N VAL A 93 -9.55 17.35 0.72
CA VAL A 93 -10.95 17.31 0.27
C VAL A 93 -11.03 17.49 -1.25
N GLY A 94 -11.06 16.38 -2.01
CA GLY A 94 -11.77 16.38 -3.30
C GLY A 94 -11.00 16.07 -4.59
N VAL A 95 -9.86 15.36 -4.57
CA VAL A 95 -9.26 14.84 -5.83
C VAL A 95 -8.79 13.40 -5.65
N GLY A 96 -9.33 12.47 -6.46
CA GLY A 96 -8.94 11.06 -6.51
C GLY A 96 -9.71 10.14 -5.54
N ASP A 97 -9.28 8.88 -5.44
CA ASP A 97 -9.98 7.83 -4.68
C ASP A 97 -9.82 7.95 -3.15
N CYS A 98 -8.87 8.75 -2.67
CA CYS A 98 -8.63 8.98 -1.24
C CYS A 98 -9.16 10.35 -0.81
N ILE A 99 -10.41 10.43 -0.37
CA ILE A 99 -11.10 11.69 -0.05
C ILE A 99 -11.27 11.83 1.46
N GLY A 100 -11.22 13.06 1.97
CA GLY A 100 -11.48 13.36 3.39
C GLY A 100 -10.24 13.16 4.26
N GLY A 101 -10.41 13.34 5.57
CA GLY A 101 -9.30 13.21 6.50
C GLY A 101 -8.97 11.77 6.87
N LEU A 102 -7.69 11.43 6.94
CA LEU A 102 -7.18 10.11 7.31
C LEU A 102 -6.73 10.08 8.77
N THR A 103 -7.67 10.20 9.70
CA THR A 103 -7.35 10.32 11.13
C THR A 103 -6.85 9.01 11.75
N ASN A 104 -7.12 7.87 11.11
CA ASN A 104 -6.80 6.53 11.59
C ASN A 104 -6.03 5.73 10.54
N GLY A 105 -5.15 4.84 11.02
CA GLY A 105 -4.58 3.79 10.19
C GLY A 105 -5.59 2.69 9.87
N PHE A 106 -5.25 1.85 8.88
CA PHE A 106 -6.03 0.68 8.50
C PHE A 106 -6.00 -0.38 9.61
N THR A 107 -6.91 -0.24 10.57
CA THR A 107 -6.93 -0.99 11.84
C THR A 107 -8.33 -1.47 12.21
N PHE A 108 -9.29 -1.31 11.31
CA PHE A 108 -10.66 -1.76 11.49
C PHE A 108 -10.94 -2.91 10.53
N ILE A 109 -11.58 -3.96 11.00
CA ILE A 109 -11.95 -5.10 10.17
C ILE A 109 -13.48 -5.13 10.07
N GLY A 110 -13.98 -5.23 8.85
CA GLY A 110 -15.40 -5.40 8.55
C GLY A 110 -15.65 -6.77 7.94
N VAL A 111 -16.83 -7.32 8.18
CA VAL A 111 -17.29 -8.58 7.57
C VAL A 111 -18.62 -8.39 6.86
N GLY A 112 -18.90 -9.26 5.88
CA GLY A 112 -20.07 -9.12 5.02
C GLY A 112 -20.56 -10.42 4.43
N THR A 113 -21.60 -10.29 3.60
CA THR A 113 -22.33 -11.38 2.92
C THR A 113 -22.24 -11.31 1.39
N GLY A 114 -21.40 -10.41 0.88
CA GLY A 114 -21.10 -10.30 -0.53
C GLY A 114 -20.41 -11.53 -1.11
N THR A 115 -20.82 -11.91 -2.31
CA THR A 115 -20.29 -13.08 -3.04
C THR A 115 -19.66 -12.70 -4.38
N THR A 116 -19.67 -11.41 -4.74
CA THR A 116 -19.07 -10.97 -6.01
C THR A 116 -17.55 -10.94 -5.89
N GLN A 117 -16.90 -11.38 -6.97
CA GLN A 117 -15.46 -11.37 -7.11
C GLN A 117 -14.83 -10.03 -6.70
N GLU A 118 -13.65 -10.10 -6.09
CA GLU A 118 -12.90 -8.94 -5.66
C GLU A 118 -12.35 -8.15 -6.84
N ILE A 119 -12.53 -6.82 -6.78
CA ILE A 119 -12.02 -5.89 -7.78
C ILE A 119 -11.27 -4.78 -7.04
N GLY A 120 -10.08 -4.43 -7.52
CA GLY A 120 -9.21 -3.44 -6.86
C GLY A 120 -9.79 -2.02 -6.79
N THR A 121 -10.87 -1.72 -7.52
CA THR A 121 -11.56 -0.42 -7.49
C THR A 121 -12.73 -0.38 -6.51
N GLN A 122 -13.00 -1.47 -5.78
CA GLN A 122 -14.05 -1.47 -4.76
C GLN A 122 -13.65 -0.59 -3.59
N LEU A 123 -14.60 0.23 -3.14
CA LEU A 123 -14.39 1.16 -2.03
C LEU A 123 -14.98 0.62 -0.73
N THR A 124 -15.93 -0.31 -0.82
CA THR A 124 -16.70 -0.89 0.30
C THR A 124 -16.83 -2.40 0.12
N LEU A 125 -17.29 -3.10 1.18
CA LEU A 125 -17.84 -4.44 1.01
C LEU A 125 -19.09 -4.38 0.11
N VAL A 126 -19.43 -5.52 -0.49
CA VAL A 126 -20.60 -5.61 -1.37
C VAL A 126 -21.87 -5.57 -0.52
N THR A 127 -21.87 -6.25 0.61
CA THR A 127 -22.95 -6.20 1.59
C THR A 127 -22.34 -6.40 2.97
N GLU A 128 -22.15 -5.30 3.71
CA GLU A 128 -21.72 -5.38 5.11
C GLU A 128 -22.74 -6.18 5.93
N ALA A 129 -22.23 -7.01 6.83
CA ALA A 129 -23.05 -7.76 7.76
C ALA A 129 -23.71 -6.77 8.75
N THR A 130 -24.64 -7.27 9.56
CA THR A 130 -25.17 -6.50 10.70
C THR A 130 -24.13 -6.25 11.79
N LEU A 131 -22.93 -6.82 11.66
CA LEU A 131 -21.80 -6.56 12.52
C LEU A 131 -21.14 -5.25 12.12
N GLU A 132 -20.97 -4.37 13.10
CA GLU A 132 -20.17 -3.17 12.93
C GLU A 132 -18.71 -3.56 12.67
N ARG A 133 -17.97 -2.69 11.99
CA ARG A 133 -16.53 -2.88 11.80
C ARG A 133 -15.85 -2.77 13.15
N GLU A 134 -15.07 -3.78 13.51
CA GLU A 134 -14.39 -3.82 14.79
C GLU A 134 -12.95 -3.33 14.68
N ARG A 135 -12.48 -2.64 15.73
CA ARG A 135 -11.06 -2.27 15.83
C ARG A 135 -10.24 -3.53 16.11
N ALA A 136 -9.03 -3.58 15.56
CA ALA A 136 -8.08 -4.65 15.84
C ALA A 136 -7.74 -4.71 17.34
N ASP A 137 -7.85 -5.91 17.92
CA ASP A 137 -7.42 -6.22 19.28
C ASP A 137 -5.90 -6.21 19.37
N THR A 138 -5.24 -6.74 18.35
CA THR A 138 -3.78 -6.84 18.27
C THR A 138 -3.28 -6.37 16.92
N ILE A 139 -2.22 -5.57 16.96
CA ILE A 139 -1.43 -5.17 15.80
C ILE A 139 0.02 -5.50 16.12
N THR A 140 0.59 -6.47 15.42
CA THR A 140 1.98 -6.91 15.60
C THR A 140 2.74 -6.68 14.30
N TRP A 141 4.01 -6.32 14.43
CA TRP A 141 4.89 -6.08 13.29
C TRP A 141 6.15 -6.91 13.44
N SER A 142 6.62 -7.47 12.34
CA SER A 142 7.94 -8.11 12.24
C SER A 142 8.77 -7.39 11.19
N ASN A 143 10.02 -7.11 11.56
CA ASN A 143 10.98 -6.63 10.59
C ASN A 143 11.55 -7.80 9.79
N SER A 144 11.77 -7.56 8.50
CA SER A 144 12.67 -8.41 7.72
C SER A 144 14.07 -8.39 8.34
N THR A 145 14.68 -9.57 8.41
CA THR A 145 16.08 -9.80 8.80
C THR A 145 17.06 -9.59 7.64
N ALA A 146 16.58 -9.10 6.49
CA ALA A 146 17.33 -8.92 5.24
C ALA A 146 17.87 -10.24 4.64
N ALA A 147 17.33 -11.38 5.06
CA ALA A 147 17.54 -12.65 4.37
C ALA A 147 16.78 -12.68 3.03
N VAL A 148 17.31 -13.43 2.05
CA VAL A 148 16.62 -13.60 0.76
C VAL A 148 15.30 -14.34 0.99
N GLY A 149 14.20 -13.77 0.51
CA GLY A 149 12.85 -14.30 0.73
C GLY A 149 12.19 -13.84 2.03
N ASP A 150 12.84 -12.98 2.80
CA ASP A 150 12.29 -12.39 4.03
C ASP A 150 11.60 -11.05 3.70
N SER A 151 10.41 -10.87 4.26
CA SER A 151 9.56 -9.68 4.08
C SER A 151 9.15 -9.14 5.43
N GLY A 152 9.14 -7.82 5.58
CA GLY A 152 8.49 -7.22 6.74
C GLY A 152 6.98 -7.46 6.65
N ASP A 153 6.38 -7.84 7.76
CA ASP A 153 4.96 -8.14 7.85
C ASP A 153 4.30 -7.41 9.03
N ILE A 154 3.02 -7.13 8.86
CA ILE A 154 2.15 -6.61 9.89
C ILE A 154 0.92 -7.49 9.98
N GLU A 155 0.63 -8.00 11.18
CA GLU A 155 -0.56 -8.78 11.47
C GLU A 155 -1.55 -7.92 12.25
N ILE A 156 -2.78 -7.90 11.78
CA ILE A 156 -3.89 -7.11 12.30
C ILE A 156 -5.01 -8.09 12.60
N LYS A 157 -5.37 -8.25 13.87
CA LYS A 157 -6.33 -9.27 14.29
C LYS A 157 -7.44 -8.65 15.12
N THR A 158 -8.67 -9.08 14.87
CA THR A 158 -9.85 -8.76 15.67
C THR A 158 -10.67 -10.01 15.97
N THR A 159 -11.34 -10.01 17.11
CA THR A 159 -12.32 -11.03 17.50
C THR A 159 -13.68 -10.37 17.65
N PHE A 160 -14.60 -10.68 16.75
CA PHE A 160 -16.00 -10.29 16.89
C PHE A 160 -16.61 -11.11 18.01
N ALA A 161 -16.98 -10.43 19.10
CA ALA A 161 -17.60 -11.05 20.27
C ALA A 161 -18.94 -11.74 19.90
N SER A 162 -19.33 -12.73 20.70
CA SER A 162 -20.47 -13.59 20.42
C SER A 162 -21.74 -12.81 20.09
N VAL A 163 -22.29 -13.09 18.91
CA VAL A 163 -23.39 -12.34 18.34
C VAL A 163 -24.68 -12.91 18.95
N ALA A 164 -25.30 -12.18 19.87
CA ALA A 164 -26.50 -12.63 20.59
C ALA A 164 -27.80 -12.59 19.75
N ASN A 165 -27.70 -12.58 18.41
CA ASN A 165 -28.79 -12.27 17.49
C ASN A 165 -29.08 -13.39 16.47
N GLY A 166 -28.78 -14.65 16.81
CA GLY A 166 -29.01 -15.79 15.94
C GLY A 166 -27.84 -16.07 14.99
N PRO A 167 -27.81 -17.27 14.39
CA PRO A 167 -26.72 -17.67 13.51
C PRO A 167 -26.67 -16.77 12.27
N PHE A 168 -25.47 -16.37 11.88
CA PHE A 168 -25.21 -15.61 10.68
C PHE A 168 -24.08 -16.25 9.87
N THR A 169 -24.07 -15.99 8.57
CA THR A 169 -23.02 -16.48 7.67
C THR A 169 -22.28 -15.29 7.10
N ILE A 170 -20.95 -15.33 7.11
CA ILE A 170 -20.09 -14.36 6.44
C ILE A 170 -19.46 -14.99 5.19
N THR A 171 -19.31 -14.20 4.13
CA THR A 171 -18.70 -14.62 2.86
C THR A 171 -17.67 -13.63 2.33
N GLU A 172 -17.49 -12.50 3.03
CA GLU A 172 -16.46 -11.53 2.71
C GLU A 172 -15.94 -10.85 3.98
N ALA A 173 -14.71 -10.33 3.89
CA ALA A 173 -14.12 -9.48 4.89
C ALA A 173 -13.32 -8.35 4.22
N GLY A 174 -13.09 -7.27 4.94
CA GLY A 174 -12.27 -6.16 4.49
C GLY A 174 -11.53 -5.47 5.64
N LEU A 175 -10.40 -4.85 5.30
CA LEU A 175 -9.59 -4.05 6.20
C LEU A 175 -9.80 -2.56 5.89
N PHE A 176 -10.10 -1.76 6.91
CA PHE A 176 -10.57 -0.39 6.83
C PHE A 176 -9.81 0.56 7.75
N ASN A 177 -9.86 1.84 7.42
CA ASN A 177 -9.36 2.93 8.27
C ASN A 177 -10.46 3.61 9.12
N ASP A 178 -11.73 3.19 9.02
CA ASP A 178 -12.84 3.81 9.74
C ASP A 178 -13.92 2.77 10.07
N THR A 179 -14.67 3.01 11.15
CA THR A 179 -15.84 2.20 11.54
C THR A 179 -17.08 2.53 10.71
N ARG A 180 -17.12 3.71 10.07
CA ARG A 180 -18.29 4.15 9.30
C ARG A 180 -18.37 3.45 7.94
N ALA A 181 -19.36 2.58 7.81
CA ALA A 181 -19.72 1.91 6.55
C ALA A 181 -20.20 2.91 5.48
N ASN A 182 -19.71 2.77 4.25
CA ASN A 182 -20.18 3.51 3.06
C ASN A 182 -19.99 5.04 3.13
N ASP A 183 -19.04 5.52 3.93
CA ASP A 183 -18.67 6.94 3.92
C ASP A 183 -17.71 7.19 2.74
N ALA A 184 -17.89 8.28 1.99
CA ALA A 184 -16.96 8.65 0.93
C ALA A 184 -15.53 8.89 1.45
N THR A 185 -15.40 9.12 2.77
CA THR A 185 -14.14 9.30 3.49
C THR A 185 -13.57 8.01 4.10
N ASP A 186 -14.31 6.91 4.08
CA ASP A 186 -13.76 5.61 4.46
C ASP A 186 -12.69 5.19 3.45
N ALA A 187 -11.87 4.20 3.76
CA ALA A 187 -10.98 3.57 2.81
C ALA A 187 -10.85 2.09 3.18
N MET A 188 -11.11 1.23 2.20
CA MET A 188 -10.87 -0.20 2.30
C MET A 188 -9.47 -0.51 1.75
N PHE A 189 -8.54 -0.95 2.60
CA PHE A 189 -7.21 -1.36 2.18
C PHE A 189 -7.23 -2.67 1.40
N ALA A 190 -7.94 -3.65 1.94
CA ALA A 190 -7.95 -5.00 1.45
C ALA A 190 -9.37 -5.58 1.50
N ARG A 191 -9.69 -6.45 0.55
CA ARG A 191 -10.95 -7.20 0.53
C ARG A 191 -10.70 -8.64 0.11
N LYS A 192 -11.45 -9.55 0.71
CA LYS A 192 -11.50 -10.95 0.31
C LYS A 192 -12.91 -11.51 0.41
N THR A 193 -13.30 -12.30 -0.58
CA THR A 193 -14.45 -13.21 -0.55
C THR A 193 -14.01 -14.64 -0.34
N PHE A 194 -14.84 -15.43 0.33
CA PHE A 194 -14.55 -16.82 0.66
C PHE A 194 -15.86 -17.62 0.77
N PRO A 195 -15.80 -18.97 0.67
CA PRO A 195 -16.96 -19.82 0.94
C PRO A 195 -17.52 -19.54 2.33
N GLY A 196 -18.85 -19.46 2.43
CA GLY A 196 -19.55 -19.04 3.64
C GLY A 196 -19.08 -19.74 4.91
N VAL A 197 -18.93 -18.96 5.97
CA VAL A 197 -18.60 -19.41 7.32
C VAL A 197 -19.76 -19.05 8.23
N THR A 198 -20.33 -20.04 8.90
CA THR A 198 -21.48 -19.83 9.80
C THR A 198 -21.01 -19.70 11.23
N VAL A 199 -21.45 -18.64 11.88
CA VAL A 199 -21.20 -18.33 13.29
C VAL A 199 -22.53 -18.47 14.01
N ASN A 200 -22.62 -19.44 14.91
CA ASN A 200 -23.81 -19.70 15.72
C ASN A 200 -23.78 -18.88 17.02
N ASP A 201 -24.91 -18.87 17.72
CA ASP A 201 -24.98 -18.32 19.07
C ASP A 201 -23.94 -18.98 19.99
N GLY A 202 -23.14 -18.15 20.68
CA GLY A 202 -22.08 -18.60 21.57
C GLY A 202 -20.72 -18.86 20.89
N ASP A 203 -20.67 -18.92 19.56
CA ASP A 203 -19.40 -18.96 18.84
C ASP A 203 -18.70 -17.60 18.87
N SER A 204 -17.39 -17.60 18.65
CA SER A 204 -16.58 -16.40 18.41
C SER A 204 -15.99 -16.43 17.00
N LEU A 205 -15.94 -15.27 16.36
CA LEU A 205 -15.36 -15.10 15.02
C LEU A 205 -14.07 -14.29 15.14
N THR A 206 -12.96 -14.90 14.77
CA THR A 206 -11.65 -14.26 14.73
C THR A 206 -11.27 -14.01 13.27
N VAL A 207 -10.86 -12.78 12.97
CA VAL A 207 -10.36 -12.40 11.64
C VAL A 207 -8.96 -11.81 11.81
N THR A 208 -8.01 -12.41 11.10
CA THR A 208 -6.61 -12.00 11.07
C THR A 208 -6.23 -11.60 9.65
N TRP A 209 -5.65 -10.42 9.52
CA TRP A 209 -5.14 -9.88 8.27
C TRP A 209 -3.62 -9.70 8.39
N THR A 210 -2.87 -10.38 7.55
CA THR A 210 -1.41 -10.21 7.47
C THR A 210 -1.07 -9.46 6.20
N ILE A 211 -0.41 -8.31 6.30
CA ILE A 211 0.09 -7.55 5.15
C ILE A 211 1.61 -7.70 5.09
N GLN A 212 2.10 -8.11 3.92
CA GLN A 212 3.51 -8.25 3.64
C GLN A 212 3.96 -7.16 2.67
N ILE A 213 5.09 -6.52 2.98
CA ILE A 213 5.70 -5.50 2.12
C ILE A 213 7.07 -5.99 1.68
N GLY A 214 7.25 -6.11 0.37
CA GLY A 214 8.51 -6.50 -0.24
C GLY A 214 8.68 -8.02 -0.29
N ASN A 215 8.33 -8.63 -1.41
CA ASN A 215 8.76 -9.99 -1.74
C ASN A 215 10.14 -9.91 -2.41
N THR A 216 11.16 -10.40 -1.73
CA THR A 216 12.56 -10.44 -2.20
C THR A 216 12.89 -11.74 -2.92
N THR A 217 12.17 -12.10 -3.99
CA THR A 217 12.72 -13.02 -4.99
C THR A 217 13.53 -12.23 -6.02
N SER A 218 14.78 -11.92 -5.63
CA SER A 218 15.94 -11.52 -6.44
C SER A 218 15.73 -10.60 -7.65
N PHE A 219 16.30 -9.39 -7.58
CA PHE A 219 16.64 -8.60 -8.76
C PHE A 219 17.80 -9.29 -9.49
N ASN A 220 17.53 -9.99 -10.59
CA ASN A 220 18.54 -10.30 -11.61
C ASN A 220 18.58 -9.17 -12.63
#